data_AF-A0A0K2HFX5-F1
#
_entry.id   AF-A0A0K2HFX5-F1
#
_cell.length_a   1.000
_cell.length_b   1.000
_cell.length_c   1.000
_cell.angle_alpha   90.00
_cell.angle_beta   90.00
_cell.angle_gamma   90.00
#
_symmetry.space_group_name_H-M   'P 1'
#
loop_
_entity.id
_entity.type
_entity.pdbx_description
1 polymer ?
#
loop_
_entity_poly.entity_id
_entity_poly.type
_entity_poly.pdbx_seq_one_letter_code
_entity_poly.pdbx_strand_id
1 'polypeptide(L)'
;MKKFRILGIIAIIAILANFIGGLDEDWKDFKKGFEEGQSGATEMYESGHHMITRVKLNVKPLSGTTVDSLNNNRVDSPLPYTVTEIETYAKPSAWYILVIGLAIPGLFFFLIGFYSLIRLLISISRRKVFTPANVLRLRWFAYTSASLKILTAIGEWLTGSAAMNQISIPGYKIISYVGYSPDWVAIILPILFAEIFAIGVKMKEEQDLTI
;
A
#
# COMPACT_ATOMS: atom_id res chain seq x y z
N MET A 1 1.90 7.89 38.44
CA MET A 1 0.76 7.83 37.49
C MET A 1 0.65 8.99 36.47
N LYS A 2 0.89 10.27 36.82
CA LYS A 2 0.80 11.38 35.83
C LYS A 2 1.81 11.27 34.66
N LYS A 3 3.04 10.80 34.92
CA LYS A 3 4.11 10.64 33.90
C LYS A 3 3.78 9.57 32.83
N PHE A 4 3.26 8.41 33.22
CA PHE A 4 2.81 7.36 32.29
C PHE A 4 1.63 7.81 31.41
N ARG A 5 0.71 8.62 31.96
CA ARG A 5 -0.40 9.21 31.17
C ARG A 5 0.09 10.20 30.12
N ILE A 6 1.12 10.99 30.43
CA ILE A 6 1.71 11.95 29.49
C ILE A 6 2.47 11.22 28.38
N LEU A 7 3.26 10.18 28.70
CA LEU A 7 3.97 9.39 27.69
C LEU A 7 3.00 8.70 26.71
N GLY A 8 1.92 8.10 27.21
CA GLY A 8 0.91 7.46 26.36
C GLY A 8 0.19 8.45 25.43
N ILE A 9 -0.08 9.66 25.92
CA ILE A 9 -0.66 10.75 25.10
C ILE A 9 0.32 11.18 24.01
N ILE A 10 1.60 11.38 24.34
CA ILE A 10 2.64 11.78 23.39
C ILE A 10 2.84 10.69 22.32
N ALA A 11 2.87 9.41 22.70
CA ALA A 11 3.01 8.31 21.76
C ALA A 11 1.83 8.22 20.78
N ILE A 12 0.60 8.39 21.26
CA ILE A 12 -0.58 8.40 20.38
C ILE A 12 -0.54 9.63 19.45
N ILE A 13 -0.21 10.81 19.98
CA ILE A 13 -0.12 12.04 19.17
C ILE A 13 0.98 11.93 18.11
N ALA A 14 2.15 11.35 18.42
CA ALA A 14 3.24 11.16 17.47
C ALA A 14 2.84 10.24 16.31
N ILE A 15 2.13 9.14 16.61
CA ILE A 15 1.65 8.20 15.59
C ILE A 15 0.54 8.83 14.74
N LEU A 16 -0.37 9.58 15.38
CA LEU A 16 -1.38 10.35 14.68
C LEU A 16 -0.78 11.44 13.82
N ALA A 17 0.31 12.08 14.24
CA ALA A 17 1.03 13.06 13.45
C ALA A 17 1.72 12.41 12.24
N ASN A 18 2.28 11.20 12.40
CA ASN A 18 2.81 10.45 11.26
C ASN A 18 1.69 10.01 10.30
N PHE A 19 0.54 9.59 10.82
CA PHE A 19 -0.61 9.21 9.99
C PHE A 19 -1.24 10.42 9.28
N ILE A 20 -1.44 11.53 9.99
CA ILE A 20 -2.00 12.78 9.43
C ILE A 20 -1.00 13.45 8.47
N GLY A 21 0.30 13.38 8.76
CA GLY A 21 1.35 13.89 7.88
C GLY A 21 1.42 13.15 6.55
N GLY A 22 1.10 11.84 6.54
CA GLY A 22 0.97 11.04 5.32
C GLY A 22 -0.33 11.25 4.54
N LEU A 23 -1.37 11.87 5.12
CA LEU A 23 -2.67 12.01 4.46
C LEU A 23 -2.62 12.84 3.17
N ASP A 24 -1.73 13.83 3.07
CA ASP A 24 -1.62 14.63 1.83
C ASP A 24 -1.00 13.82 0.69
N GLU A 25 0.00 13.00 0.98
CA GLU A 25 0.61 12.07 0.02
C GLU A 25 -0.38 10.95 -0.36
N ASP A 26 -1.00 10.31 0.64
CA ASP A 26 -2.04 9.29 0.44
C ASP A 26 -3.22 9.84 -0.39
N TRP A 27 -3.60 11.10 -0.20
CA TRP A 27 -4.67 11.75 -0.97
C TRP A 27 -4.27 12.04 -2.41
N LYS A 28 -3.03 12.48 -2.65
CA LYS A 28 -2.50 12.67 -4.01
C LYS A 28 -2.44 11.33 -4.75
N ASP A 29 -1.95 10.29 -4.10
CA ASP A 29 -1.86 8.95 -4.66
C ASP A 29 -3.25 8.36 -4.92
N PHE A 30 -4.21 8.57 -4.01
CA PHE A 30 -5.60 8.20 -4.23
C PHE A 30 -6.19 8.90 -5.46
N LYS A 31 -6.00 10.22 -5.57
CA LYS A 31 -6.52 11.00 -6.71
C LYS A 31 -5.89 10.53 -8.02
N LYS A 32 -4.58 10.31 -8.03
CA LYS A 32 -3.85 9.78 -9.17
C LYS A 32 -4.38 8.38 -9.57
N GLY A 33 -4.52 7.48 -8.60
CA GLY A 33 -5.06 6.13 -8.84
C GLY A 33 -6.52 6.15 -9.34
N PHE A 34 -7.32 7.12 -8.88
CA PHE A 34 -8.68 7.32 -9.38
C PHE A 34 -8.69 7.84 -10.82
N GLU A 35 -7.86 8.84 -11.15
CA GLU A 35 -7.71 9.37 -12.51
C GLU A 35 -7.16 8.32 -13.48
N GLU A 36 -6.17 7.52 -13.06
CA GLU A 36 -5.62 6.39 -13.83
C GLU A 36 -6.67 5.29 -14.04
N GLY A 37 -7.48 4.99 -13.02
CA GLY A 37 -8.59 4.04 -13.14
C GLY A 37 -9.68 4.53 -14.10
N GLN A 38 -10.02 5.81 -14.05
CA GLN A 38 -11.02 6.42 -14.92
C GLN A 38 -10.54 6.49 -16.37
N SER A 39 -9.33 6.99 -16.60
CA SER A 39 -8.72 7.06 -17.93
C SER A 39 -8.53 5.67 -18.54
N GLY A 40 -8.06 4.70 -17.74
CA GLY A 40 -7.96 3.30 -18.18
C GLY A 40 -9.31 2.69 -18.55
N ALA A 41 -10.39 3.01 -17.84
CA ALA A 41 -11.73 2.56 -18.19
C ALA A 41 -12.25 3.19 -19.50
N THR A 42 -11.92 4.47 -19.75
CA THR A 42 -12.27 5.16 -21.00
C THR A 42 -11.47 4.62 -22.19
N GLU A 43 -10.14 4.46 -22.06
CA GLU A 43 -9.28 3.86 -23.10
C GLU A 43 -9.73 2.42 -23.45
N MET A 44 -10.23 1.68 -22.47
CA MET A 44 -10.74 0.33 -22.65
C MET A 44 -12.13 0.27 -23.32
N TYR A 45 -12.98 1.29 -23.09
CA TYR A 45 -14.27 1.43 -23.76
C TYR A 45 -14.10 1.77 -25.25
N GLU A 46 -13.12 2.62 -25.58
CA GLU A 46 -12.85 3.06 -26.96
C GLU A 46 -12.10 2.02 -27.81
N SER A 47 -11.25 1.19 -27.20
CA SER A 47 -10.41 0.19 -27.92
C SER A 47 -11.13 -1.12 -28.29
N GLY A 48 -12.43 -1.23 -28.01
CA GLY A 48 -13.28 -2.28 -28.54
C GLY A 48 -13.15 -3.65 -27.88
N HIS A 49 -11.96 -4.16 -27.53
CA HIS A 49 -11.83 -5.44 -26.81
C HIS A 49 -10.50 -5.60 -26.05
N HIS A 50 -10.64 -6.08 -24.80
CA HIS A 50 -9.65 -6.55 -23.82
C HIS A 50 -9.25 -5.55 -22.72
N MET A 51 -9.54 -5.91 -21.46
CA MET A 51 -8.95 -5.25 -20.29
C MET A 51 -7.43 -5.37 -20.43
N ILE A 52 -6.76 -4.24 -20.64
CA ILE A 52 -5.31 -4.15 -20.63
C ILE A 52 -4.90 -3.14 -19.58
N THR A 53 -3.92 -3.50 -18.75
CA THR A 53 -3.39 -2.64 -17.69
C THR A 53 -1.94 -2.34 -18.01
N ARG A 54 -1.54 -1.07 -17.84
CA ARG A 54 -0.14 -0.66 -17.99
C ARG A 54 0.68 -1.29 -16.87
N VAL A 55 1.80 -1.90 -17.24
CA VAL A 55 2.72 -2.56 -16.31
C VAL A 55 4.15 -2.16 -16.61
N LYS A 56 4.91 -1.92 -15.54
CA LYS A 56 6.34 -1.64 -15.59
C LYS A 56 7.13 -2.84 -15.12
N LEU A 57 8.06 -3.30 -15.95
CA LEU A 57 8.83 -4.51 -15.70
C LEU A 57 10.33 -4.21 -15.77
N ASN A 58 11.05 -4.67 -14.76
CA ASN A 58 12.51 -4.69 -14.78
C ASN A 58 13.00 -5.88 -15.60
N VAL A 59 13.96 -5.65 -16.47
CA VAL A 59 14.48 -6.65 -17.41
C VAL A 59 16.01 -6.67 -17.40
N LYS A 60 16.58 -7.83 -17.73
CA LYS A 60 18.03 -8.01 -17.89
C LYS A 60 18.33 -8.77 -19.17
N PRO A 61 19.36 -8.40 -19.95
CA PRO A 61 19.76 -9.17 -21.12
C PRO A 61 20.19 -10.58 -20.72
N LEU A 62 19.83 -11.57 -21.53
CA LEU A 62 20.31 -12.95 -21.39
C LEU A 62 21.78 -13.05 -21.83
N SER A 63 22.54 -13.95 -21.22
CA SER A 63 23.94 -14.19 -21.59
C SER A 63 24.06 -14.59 -23.07
N GLY A 64 24.93 -13.89 -23.82
CA GLY A 64 25.11 -14.12 -25.26
C GLY A 64 24.11 -13.40 -26.17
N THR A 65 23.25 -12.54 -25.62
CA THR A 65 22.35 -11.71 -26.42
C THR A 65 23.11 -10.62 -27.16
N THR A 66 22.90 -10.50 -28.47
CA THR A 66 23.34 -9.33 -29.24
C THR A 66 22.57 -8.12 -28.75
N VAL A 67 23.26 -7.23 -28.05
CA VAL A 67 22.71 -5.97 -27.56
C VAL A 67 22.59 -4.97 -28.70
N ASP A 68 21.50 -4.21 -28.70
CA ASP A 68 21.29 -3.14 -29.68
C ASP A 68 22.29 -2.00 -29.44
N SER A 69 22.44 -1.13 -30.44
CA SER A 69 23.47 -0.10 -30.43
C SER A 69 22.90 1.28 -30.72
N LEU A 70 23.44 2.28 -30.02
CA LEU A 70 23.08 3.68 -30.18
C LEU A 70 24.22 4.45 -30.85
N ASN A 71 23.86 5.46 -31.63
CA ASN A 71 24.84 6.34 -32.24
C ASN A 71 25.29 7.39 -31.23
N ASN A 72 26.60 7.60 -31.11
CA ASN A 72 27.16 8.65 -30.28
C ASN A 72 27.91 9.64 -31.19
N ASN A 73 27.44 10.88 -31.26
CA ASN A 73 28.00 11.91 -32.14
C ASN A 73 29.48 12.28 -31.83
N ARG A 74 30.07 11.71 -30.78
CA ARG A 74 31.48 11.90 -30.39
C ARG A 74 32.34 10.65 -30.53
N VAL A 75 31.76 9.52 -30.95
CA VAL A 75 32.47 8.23 -31.09
C VAL A 75 32.14 7.68 -32.48
N ASP A 76 33.16 7.41 -33.28
CA ASP A 76 33.00 6.97 -34.68
C ASP A 76 32.49 5.51 -34.83
N SER A 77 31.99 4.91 -33.74
CA SER A 77 31.46 3.55 -33.71
C SER A 77 30.18 3.48 -32.87
N PRO A 78 29.18 2.69 -33.28
CA PRO A 78 27.95 2.51 -32.51
C PRO A 78 28.24 1.86 -31.15
N LEU A 79 27.65 2.40 -30.08
CA LEU A 79 27.87 1.93 -28.71
C LEU A 79 26.73 0.99 -28.27
N PRO A 80 27.02 -0.15 -27.65
CA PRO A 80 25.98 -1.06 -27.17
C PRO A 80 25.19 -0.45 -26.01
N TYR A 81 23.87 -0.73 -25.95
CA TYR A 81 23.04 -0.37 -24.81
C TYR A 81 22.20 -1.55 -24.32
N THR A 82 21.80 -1.50 -23.05
CA THR A 82 20.94 -2.50 -22.43
C THR A 82 19.71 -1.83 -21.85
N VAL A 83 18.54 -2.44 -22.08
CA VAL A 83 17.30 -2.01 -21.45
C VAL A 83 17.21 -2.60 -20.05
N THR A 84 16.86 -1.79 -19.07
CA THR A 84 16.68 -2.22 -17.67
C THR A 84 15.23 -2.18 -17.21
N GLU A 85 14.41 -1.33 -17.83
CA GLU A 85 12.98 -1.17 -17.53
C GLU A 85 12.20 -1.05 -18.84
N ILE A 86 11.04 -1.69 -18.90
CA ILE A 86 10.06 -1.52 -19.97
C ILE A 86 8.69 -1.20 -19.40
N GLU A 87 7.91 -0.42 -20.15
CA GLU A 87 6.49 -0.18 -19.89
C GLU A 87 5.67 -0.77 -21.03
N THR A 88 4.69 -1.60 -20.69
CA THR A 88 3.85 -2.28 -21.68
C THR A 88 2.47 -2.59 -21.11
N TYR A 89 1.63 -3.25 -21.90
CA TYR A 89 0.27 -3.60 -21.53
C TYR A 89 0.16 -5.10 -21.24
N ALA A 90 -0.49 -5.44 -20.13
CA ALA A 90 -0.75 -6.80 -19.71
C ALA A 90 -2.25 -7.01 -19.52
N LYS A 91 -2.76 -8.17 -19.93
CA LYS A 91 -4.13 -8.55 -19.60
C LYS A 91 -4.21 -8.92 -18.11
N PRO A 92 -5.13 -8.33 -17.33
CA PRO A 92 -5.31 -8.70 -15.93
C PRO A 92 -5.80 -10.14 -15.78
N SER A 93 -5.42 -10.77 -14.67
CA SER A 93 -5.90 -12.11 -14.33
C SER A 93 -7.34 -12.09 -13.82
N ALA A 94 -8.06 -13.21 -13.95
CA ALA A 94 -9.40 -13.34 -13.36
C ALA A 94 -9.39 -13.12 -11.83
N TRP A 95 -8.29 -13.53 -11.16
CA TRP A 95 -8.08 -13.29 -9.73
C TRP A 95 -7.98 -11.81 -9.39
N TYR A 96 -7.31 -11.02 -10.22
CA TYR A 96 -7.23 -9.57 -10.03
C TYR A 96 -8.62 -8.91 -10.11
N ILE A 97 -9.45 -9.33 -11.06
CA ILE A 97 -10.83 -8.83 -11.19
C ILE A 97 -11.63 -9.14 -9.91
N LEU A 98 -11.48 -10.34 -9.35
CA LEU A 98 -12.11 -10.69 -8.07
C LEU A 98 -11.63 -9.81 -6.92
N VAL A 99 -10.31 -9.55 -6.85
CA VAL A 99 -9.71 -8.69 -5.81
C VAL A 99 -10.19 -7.24 -5.91
N ILE A 100 -10.30 -6.66 -7.10
CA ILE A 100 -10.90 -5.33 -7.28
C ILE A 100 -12.36 -5.34 -6.82
N GLY A 101 -13.13 -6.39 -7.14
CA GLY A 101 -14.50 -6.52 -6.68
C GLY A 101 -14.63 -6.44 -5.15
N LEU A 102 -13.63 -6.93 -4.42
CA LEU A 102 -13.55 -6.85 -2.95
C LEU A 102 -13.05 -5.49 -2.44
N ALA A 103 -12.43 -4.66 -3.28
CA ALA A 103 -11.92 -3.35 -2.88
C ALA A 103 -13.04 -2.39 -2.44
N ILE A 104 -14.22 -2.45 -3.09
CA ILE A 104 -15.37 -1.61 -2.73
C ILE A 104 -15.87 -1.95 -1.31
N PRO A 105 -16.23 -3.21 -0.98
CA PRO A 105 -16.52 -3.59 0.41
C PRO A 105 -15.38 -3.28 1.38
N GLY A 106 -14.13 -3.53 0.99
CA GLY A 106 -12.95 -3.23 1.80
C GLY A 106 -12.85 -1.77 2.19
N LEU A 107 -13.17 -0.86 1.25
CA LEU A 107 -13.22 0.58 1.50
C LEU A 107 -14.30 0.95 2.53
N PHE A 108 -15.49 0.34 2.47
CA PHE A 108 -16.54 0.57 3.48
C PHE A 108 -16.08 0.14 4.88
N PHE A 109 -15.44 -1.03 5.00
CA PHE A 109 -14.87 -1.47 6.28
C PHE A 109 -13.76 -0.53 6.77
N PHE A 110 -12.92 -0.04 5.88
CA PHE A 110 -11.91 0.96 6.21
C PHE A 110 -12.54 2.25 6.76
N LEU A 111 -13.63 2.76 6.15
CA LEU A 111 -14.34 3.94 6.66
C LEU A 111 -14.90 3.73 8.07
N ILE A 112 -15.40 2.53 8.38
CA ILE A 112 -15.84 2.17 9.74
C ILE A 112 -14.65 2.21 10.72
N GLY A 113 -13.50 1.66 10.32
CA GLY A 113 -12.28 1.75 11.11
C GLY A 113 -11.76 3.18 11.28
N PHE A 114 -11.83 3.99 10.22
CA PHE A 114 -11.45 5.40 10.28
C PHE A 114 -12.38 6.20 11.20
N TYR A 115 -13.68 5.92 11.19
CA TYR A 115 -14.61 6.47 12.16
C TYR A 115 -14.24 6.11 13.61
N SER A 116 -13.77 4.88 13.84
CA SER A 116 -13.28 4.46 15.15
C SER A 116 -12.05 5.25 15.62
N LEU A 117 -11.16 5.62 14.69
CA LEU A 117 -10.02 6.52 14.95
C LEU A 117 -10.51 7.91 15.37
N ILE A 118 -11.49 8.49 14.68
CA ILE A 118 -12.06 9.80 15.06
C ILE A 118 -12.64 9.75 16.48
N ARG A 119 -13.38 8.69 16.82
CA ARG A 119 -13.90 8.51 18.19
C ARG A 119 -12.78 8.35 19.22
N LEU A 120 -11.69 7.67 18.87
CA LEU A 120 -10.51 7.54 19.72
C LEU A 120 -9.89 8.92 20.00
N LEU A 121 -9.69 9.74 18.96
CA LEU A 121 -9.17 11.10 19.05
C LEU A 121 -10.00 11.98 20.00
N ILE A 122 -11.33 11.94 19.85
CA ILE A 122 -12.25 12.69 20.72
C ILE A 122 -12.11 12.22 22.17
N SER A 123 -11.97 10.92 22.42
CA SER A 123 -11.78 10.38 23.78
C SER A 123 -10.47 10.83 24.42
N ILE A 124 -9.38 10.86 23.63
CA ILE A 124 -8.05 11.30 24.07
C ILE A 124 -8.07 12.79 24.41
N SER A 125 -8.68 13.61 23.56
CA SER A 125 -8.89 15.04 23.81
C SER A 125 -9.63 15.29 25.13
N ARG A 126 -10.62 14.44 25.45
CA ARG A 126 -11.35 14.45 26.72
C ARG A 126 -10.58 13.81 27.90
N ARG A 127 -9.27 13.59 27.76
CA ARG A 127 -8.36 12.99 28.76
C ARG A 127 -8.70 11.57 29.19
N LYS A 128 -9.62 10.90 28.47
CA LYS A 128 -9.98 9.49 28.67
C LYS A 128 -9.15 8.65 27.70
N VAL A 129 -7.89 8.42 28.06
CA VAL A 129 -6.89 7.78 27.18
C VAL A 129 -6.94 6.27 27.35
N PHE A 130 -6.49 5.75 28.49
CA PHE A 130 -6.44 4.31 28.77
C PHE A 130 -7.80 3.78 29.20
N THR A 131 -8.61 3.36 28.23
CA THR A 131 -9.90 2.71 28.47
C THR A 131 -10.05 1.50 27.54
N PRO A 132 -10.74 0.41 27.97
CA PRO A 132 -11.01 -0.74 27.11
C PRO A 132 -11.71 -0.37 25.80
N ALA A 133 -12.62 0.59 25.85
CA ALA A 133 -13.31 1.09 24.65
C ALA A 133 -12.34 1.70 23.62
N ASN A 134 -11.27 2.34 24.07
CA ASN A 134 -10.24 2.90 23.19
C ASN A 134 -9.31 1.84 22.61
N VAL A 135 -9.07 0.74 23.33
CA VAL A 135 -8.35 -0.42 22.79
C VAL A 135 -9.10 -0.97 21.59
N LEU A 136 -10.41 -1.17 21.74
CA LEU A 136 -11.25 -1.70 20.67
C LEU A 136 -11.28 -0.76 19.45
N ARG A 137 -11.41 0.56 19.67
CA ARG A 137 -11.34 1.56 18.58
C ARG A 137 -10.00 1.52 17.86
N LEU A 138 -8.89 1.45 18.59
CA LEU A 138 -7.56 1.39 17.99
C LEU A 138 -7.34 0.10 17.20
N ARG A 139 -7.82 -1.05 17.70
CA ARG A 139 -7.79 -2.33 16.98
C ARG A 139 -8.64 -2.31 15.70
N TRP A 140 -9.86 -1.77 15.77
CA TRP A 140 -10.70 -1.63 14.58
C TRP A 140 -9.97 -0.83 13.49
N PHE A 141 -9.44 0.33 13.82
CA PHE A 141 -8.66 1.13 12.89
C PHE A 141 -7.43 0.37 12.34
N ALA A 142 -6.62 -0.25 13.21
CA ALA A 142 -5.41 -0.96 12.82
C ALA A 142 -5.70 -2.14 11.89
N TYR A 143 -6.70 -2.97 12.20
CA TYR A 143 -6.99 -4.16 11.40
C TYR A 143 -7.68 -3.82 10.07
N THR A 144 -8.57 -2.82 10.05
CA THR A 144 -9.21 -2.43 8.78
C THR A 144 -8.22 -1.74 7.84
N SER A 145 -7.31 -0.92 8.36
CA SER A 145 -6.26 -0.29 7.56
C SER A 145 -5.24 -1.32 7.03
N ALA A 146 -4.81 -2.25 7.88
CA ALA A 146 -3.96 -3.37 7.47
C ALA A 146 -4.64 -4.23 6.41
N SER A 147 -5.91 -4.58 6.59
CA SER A 147 -6.68 -5.37 5.63
C SER A 147 -6.75 -4.69 4.25
N LEU A 148 -7.00 -3.38 4.20
CA LEU A 148 -7.03 -2.63 2.95
C LEU A 148 -5.66 -2.64 2.25
N LYS A 149 -4.56 -2.39 2.98
CA LYS A 149 -3.19 -2.44 2.43
C LYS A 149 -2.77 -3.84 1.97
N ILE A 150 -3.22 -4.89 2.66
CA ILE A 150 -2.99 -6.28 2.24
C ILE A 150 -3.75 -6.57 0.95
N LEU A 151 -5.00 -6.12 0.84
CA LEU A 151 -5.82 -6.30 -0.36
C LEU A 151 -5.18 -5.64 -1.58
N THR A 152 -4.68 -4.41 -1.43
CA THR A 152 -3.96 -3.71 -2.52
C THR A 152 -2.67 -4.42 -2.89
N ALA A 153 -1.87 -4.87 -1.91
CA ALA A 153 -0.65 -5.63 -2.15
C ALA A 153 -0.91 -6.95 -2.90
N ILE A 154 -2.00 -7.66 -2.56
CA ILE A 154 -2.43 -8.86 -3.31
C ILE A 154 -2.79 -8.49 -4.75
N GLY A 155 -3.51 -7.38 -4.95
CA GLY A 155 -3.84 -6.88 -6.29
C GLY A 155 -2.59 -6.61 -7.14
N GLU A 156 -1.64 -5.85 -6.60
CA GLU A 156 -0.35 -5.57 -7.26
C GLU A 156 0.43 -6.84 -7.58
N TRP A 157 0.48 -7.78 -6.63
CA TRP A 157 1.16 -9.06 -6.83
C TRP A 157 0.51 -9.90 -7.93
N LEU A 158 -0.82 -9.93 -8.00
CA LEU A 158 -1.56 -10.63 -9.05
C LEU A 158 -1.34 -9.99 -10.43
N THR A 159 -1.29 -8.66 -10.50
CA THR A 159 -0.97 -7.91 -11.72
C THR A 159 0.45 -8.22 -12.18
N GLY A 160 1.43 -8.13 -11.29
CA GLY A 160 2.83 -8.46 -11.59
C GLY A 160 3.00 -9.92 -12.03
N SER A 161 2.37 -10.86 -11.33
CA SER A 161 2.42 -12.28 -11.68
C SER A 161 1.79 -12.56 -13.04
N ALA A 162 0.66 -11.93 -13.36
CA ALA A 162 0.02 -12.06 -14.67
C ALA A 162 0.88 -11.46 -15.79
N ALA A 163 1.50 -10.30 -15.55
CA ALA A 163 2.38 -9.65 -16.50
C ALA A 163 3.63 -10.51 -16.80
N MET A 164 4.30 -10.99 -15.75
CA MET A 164 5.51 -11.81 -15.88
C MET A 164 5.27 -13.15 -16.61
N ASN A 165 4.07 -13.72 -16.50
CA ASN A 165 3.74 -15.00 -17.12
C ASN A 165 3.29 -14.89 -18.59
N GLN A 166 2.84 -13.71 -19.04
CA GLN A 166 2.33 -13.52 -20.41
C GLN A 166 3.31 -12.75 -21.32
N ILE A 167 4.20 -11.95 -20.74
CA ILE A 167 5.13 -11.11 -21.49
C ILE A 167 6.44 -11.87 -21.68
N SER A 168 6.90 -11.95 -22.92
CA SER A 168 8.22 -12.48 -23.29
C SER A 168 8.92 -11.48 -24.19
N ILE A 169 10.19 -11.19 -23.88
CA ILE A 169 11.01 -10.23 -24.62
C ILE A 169 12.20 -10.98 -25.20
N PRO A 170 12.36 -11.03 -26.53
CA PRO A 170 13.49 -11.70 -27.16
C PRO A 170 14.83 -11.16 -26.61
N GLY A 171 15.69 -12.07 -26.12
CA GLY A 171 17.01 -11.69 -25.58
C GLY A 171 17.01 -11.11 -24.17
N TYR A 172 15.84 -10.99 -23.51
CA TYR A 172 15.75 -10.43 -22.15
C TYR A 172 14.99 -11.36 -21.21
N LYS A 173 15.41 -11.35 -19.94
CA LYS A 173 14.70 -11.99 -18.82
C LYS A 173 14.02 -10.91 -17.98
N ILE A 174 12.75 -11.11 -17.67
CA ILE A 174 12.02 -10.27 -16.72
C ILE A 174 12.50 -10.62 -15.30
N ILE A 175 12.94 -9.62 -14.55
CA ILE A 175 13.46 -9.75 -13.19
C ILE A 175 12.34 -9.55 -12.18
N SER A 176 11.56 -8.47 -12.33
CA SER A 176 10.51 -8.10 -11.37
C SER A 176 9.49 -7.16 -11.99
N TYR A 177 8.34 -7.08 -11.34
CA TYR A 177 7.34 -6.03 -11.57
C TYR A 177 7.64 -4.84 -10.66
N VAL A 178 7.72 -3.63 -11.25
CA VAL A 178 8.08 -2.40 -10.53
C VAL A 178 6.95 -1.95 -9.59
N GLY A 179 5.70 -2.18 -9.98
CA GLY A 179 4.54 -1.73 -9.22
C GLY A 179 4.18 -2.56 -7.98
N TYR A 180 5.04 -3.50 -7.55
CA TYR A 180 4.84 -4.25 -6.31
C TYR A 180 5.83 -3.75 -5.26
N SER A 181 5.36 -2.85 -4.39
CA SER A 181 6.17 -2.27 -3.31
C SER A 181 5.33 -2.04 -2.05
N PRO A 182 4.79 -3.10 -1.43
CA PRO A 182 3.96 -2.97 -0.24
C PRO A 182 4.74 -2.36 0.94
N ASP A 183 4.19 -1.31 1.53
CA ASP A 183 4.69 -0.74 2.78
C ASP A 183 4.27 -1.60 3.98
N TRP A 184 5.08 -2.62 4.26
CA TRP A 184 4.87 -3.50 5.41
C TRP A 184 4.96 -2.79 6.76
N VAL A 185 5.70 -1.68 6.85
CA VAL A 185 5.83 -0.92 8.10
C VAL A 185 4.50 -0.28 8.44
N ALA A 186 3.82 0.33 7.46
CA ALA A 186 2.49 0.90 7.67
C ALA A 186 1.41 -0.15 7.98
N ILE A 187 1.63 -1.44 7.71
CA ILE A 187 0.74 -2.54 8.10
C ILE A 187 1.03 -2.99 9.54
N ILE A 188 2.30 -3.25 9.85
CA ILE A 188 2.71 -3.88 11.11
C ILE A 188 2.65 -2.88 12.28
N LEU A 189 3.07 -1.64 12.05
CA LEU A 189 3.21 -0.64 13.12
C LEU A 189 1.88 -0.31 13.83
N PRO A 190 0.76 -0.05 13.13
CA PRO A 190 -0.53 0.21 13.79
C PRO A 190 -1.04 -0.99 14.60
N ILE A 191 -0.80 -2.22 14.11
CA ILE A 191 -1.20 -3.45 14.79
C ILE A 191 -0.42 -3.61 16.10
N LEU A 192 0.91 -3.54 16.02
CA LEU A 192 1.77 -3.63 17.22
C LEU A 192 1.40 -2.57 18.24
N PHE A 193 1.14 -1.35 17.78
CA PHE A 193 0.72 -0.27 18.65
C PHE A 193 -0.63 -0.54 19.34
N ALA A 194 -1.62 -1.08 18.61
CA ALA A 194 -2.90 -1.46 19.18
C ALA A 194 -2.74 -2.49 20.31
N GLU A 195 -1.85 -3.47 20.13
CA GLU A 195 -1.58 -4.49 21.13
C GLU A 195 -0.77 -3.98 22.33
N ILE A 196 0.26 -3.16 22.10
CA ILE A 196 1.01 -2.50 23.17
C ILE A 196 0.07 -1.60 24.00
N PHE A 197 -0.83 -0.88 23.33
CA PHE A 197 -1.82 -0.04 24.00
C PHE A 197 -2.80 -0.88 24.84
N ALA A 198 -3.24 -2.03 24.33
CA ALA A 198 -4.08 -2.97 25.08
C ALA A 198 -3.39 -3.44 26.38
N ILE A 199 -2.12 -3.81 26.29
CA ILE A 199 -1.30 -4.20 27.46
C ILE A 199 -1.20 -3.03 28.44
N GLY A 200 -0.95 -1.81 27.95
CA GLY A 200 -0.88 -0.60 28.78
C GLY A 200 -2.19 -0.29 29.52
N VAL A 201 -3.34 -0.54 28.90
CA VAL A 201 -4.65 -0.43 29.57
C VAL A 201 -4.80 -1.48 30.66
N LYS A 202 -4.45 -2.74 30.37
CA LYS A 202 -4.54 -3.84 31.34
C LYS A 202 -3.67 -3.60 32.56
N MET A 203 -2.41 -3.18 32.37
CA MET A 203 -1.49 -2.86 33.48
C MET A 203 -2.04 -1.73 34.37
N LYS A 204 -2.69 -0.73 33.77
CA LYS A 204 -3.33 0.34 34.54
C LYS A 204 -4.51 -0.19 35.36
N GLU A 205 -5.34 -1.06 34.80
CA GLU A 205 -6.47 -1.67 35.51
C GLU A 205 -6.01 -2.53 36.69
N GLU A 206 -4.98 -3.35 36.48
CA GLU A 206 -4.35 -4.14 37.56
C GLU A 206 -3.80 -3.24 38.67
N GLN A 207 -3.14 -2.13 38.31
CA GLN A 207 -2.63 -1.17 39.29
C GLN A 207 -3.75 -0.45 40.06
N ASP A 208 -4.85 -0.09 39.39
CA ASP A 208 -6.01 0.57 39.99
C ASP A 208 -6.79 -0.38 40.95
N LEU A 209 -6.65 -1.71 40.80
CA LEU A 209 -7.29 -2.72 41.66
C LEU A 209 -6.48 -3.07 42.93
N THR A 210 -5.18 -2.87 42.91
CA THR A 210 -4.27 -3.18 44.03
C THR A 210 -4.14 -2.07 45.08
N ILE A 211 -4.75 -0.91 44.85
CA ILE A 211 -4.72 0.27 45.73
C ILE A 211 -6.11 0.47 46.34
#